data_AF-A0A0F9P604-F1
#
_entry.id   AF-A0A0F9P604-F1
#
_cell.length_a   1.000
_cell.length_b   1.000
_cell.length_c   1.000
_cell.angle_alpha   90.00
_cell.angle_beta   90.00
_cell.angle_gamma   90.00
#
_symmetry.space_group_name_H-M   'P 1'
#
loop_
_entity.id
_entity.type
_entity.pdbx_description
1 polymer ?
#
loop_
_entity_poly.entity_id
_entity_poly.type
_entity_poly.pdbx_seq_one_letter_code
_entity_poly.pdbx_strand_id
1 'polypeptide(L)'
;MSYYSPLSFARTSINRAIVADFTERYDDDTGWTLSANMTISSGVLNYTAVPRTPETSFKSLGLTLSDTLWYADWDYTETADTATDNFSWGVFCLCAGTGNPRTATQDAMMWRVVENHTDYRILITGRDGSTDTNSAQSSDILQSASKRFPRLKRTSSTGAAGQIFSDSARTSELVTGVTVTIDSLDAQSLTHIHHASDTTSNSETVTAEMDNSKVFNAVAP
;
A
#
# COMPACT_ATOMS: atom_id res chain seq x y z
N MET A 1 -68.23 -9.63 -9.34
CA MET A 1 -67.23 -9.39 -8.29
C MET A 1 -65.92 -9.99 -8.77
N SER A 2 -65.01 -9.17 -9.28
CA SER A 2 -63.68 -9.62 -9.69
C SER A 2 -62.68 -9.13 -8.64
N TYR A 3 -62.01 -10.08 -7.97
CA TYR A 3 -60.94 -9.79 -7.03
C TYR A 3 -59.67 -9.47 -7.81
N TYR A 4 -59.16 -8.24 -7.69
CA TYR A 4 -57.80 -7.89 -8.08
C TYR A 4 -56.86 -8.27 -6.94
N SER A 5 -55.92 -9.18 -7.21
CA SER A 5 -54.75 -9.43 -6.36
C SER A 5 -53.72 -8.34 -6.63
N PRO A 6 -53.22 -7.60 -5.62
CA PRO A 6 -52.09 -6.70 -5.83
C PRO A 6 -50.80 -7.52 -5.96
N LEU A 7 -50.16 -7.40 -7.12
CA LEU A 7 -48.79 -7.85 -7.35
C LEU A 7 -47.87 -7.23 -6.30
N SER A 8 -47.35 -8.07 -5.39
CA SER A 8 -46.25 -7.68 -4.51
C SER A 8 -45.00 -7.48 -5.36
N PHE A 9 -44.60 -6.24 -5.58
CA PHE A 9 -43.27 -5.93 -6.10
C PHE A 9 -42.25 -6.38 -5.06
N ALA A 10 -41.61 -7.51 -5.29
CA ALA A 10 -40.36 -7.85 -4.65
C ALA A 10 -39.39 -6.71 -4.96
N ARG A 11 -38.97 -5.97 -3.93
CA ARG A 11 -37.83 -5.07 -4.03
C ARG A 11 -36.62 -5.94 -4.29
N THR A 12 -36.26 -6.12 -5.56
CA THR A 12 -34.91 -6.52 -5.93
C THR A 12 -34.02 -5.40 -5.38
N SER A 13 -33.34 -5.66 -4.27
CA SER A 13 -32.26 -4.81 -3.79
C SER A 13 -31.26 -4.72 -4.95
N ILE A 14 -31.25 -3.57 -5.61
CA ILE A 14 -30.16 -3.24 -6.51
C ILE A 14 -28.97 -3.07 -5.58
N ASN A 15 -28.20 -4.14 -5.39
CA ASN A 15 -26.81 -4.07 -4.99
C ASN A 15 -26.12 -3.29 -6.12
N ARG A 16 -26.23 -1.95 -6.08
CA ARG A 16 -25.25 -1.10 -6.73
C ARG A 16 -23.98 -1.39 -5.98
N ALA A 17 -23.21 -2.35 -6.49
CA ALA A 17 -21.76 -2.29 -6.35
C ALA A 17 -21.40 -0.87 -6.79
N ILE A 18 -21.14 -0.01 -5.82
CA ILE A 18 -20.55 1.29 -6.09
C ILE A 18 -19.19 0.91 -6.65
N VAL A 19 -19.08 0.99 -7.98
CA VAL A 19 -17.80 0.96 -8.66
C VAL A 19 -16.99 2.04 -7.96
N ALA A 20 -15.94 1.64 -7.24
CA ALA A 20 -15.00 2.56 -6.65
C ALA A 20 -14.58 3.49 -7.78
N ASP A 21 -15.00 4.74 -7.74
CA ASP A 21 -14.55 5.71 -8.72
C ASP A 21 -13.12 6.03 -8.28
N PHE A 22 -12.14 5.40 -8.96
CA PHE A 22 -10.71 5.53 -8.71
C PHE A 22 -10.22 6.92 -9.15
N THR A 23 -10.91 7.98 -8.73
CA THR A 23 -10.76 9.33 -9.30
C THR A 23 -9.47 10.00 -8.90
N GLU A 24 -8.92 9.66 -7.73
CA GLU A 24 -7.60 10.14 -7.36
C GLU A 24 -6.54 9.12 -7.74
N ARG A 25 -5.79 9.47 -8.78
CA ARG A 25 -4.57 8.78 -9.14
C ARG A 25 -3.41 9.53 -8.51
N TYR A 26 -2.58 8.81 -7.77
CA TYR A 26 -1.35 9.31 -7.17
C TYR A 26 -0.14 9.00 -8.07
N ASP A 27 -0.40 8.83 -9.37
CA ASP A 27 0.54 8.67 -10.48
C ASP A 27 0.65 9.95 -11.29
N ASP A 28 0.48 11.13 -10.69
CA ASP A 28 0.76 12.42 -11.34
C ASP A 28 2.03 13.06 -10.75
N ASP A 29 2.62 14.00 -11.50
CA ASP A 29 3.86 14.70 -11.13
C ASP A 29 3.63 15.95 -10.26
N THR A 30 2.41 16.17 -9.78
CA THR A 30 2.01 17.38 -9.05
C THR A 30 1.67 17.09 -7.58
N GLY A 31 1.89 18.08 -6.72
CA GLY A 31 1.51 18.00 -5.29
C GLY A 31 2.38 17.07 -4.43
N TRP A 32 3.40 16.44 -5.00
CA TRP A 32 4.39 15.67 -4.28
C TRP A 32 5.43 16.55 -3.61
N THR A 33 5.73 16.26 -2.35
CA THR A 33 6.96 16.70 -1.70
C THR A 33 7.98 15.59 -1.89
N LEU A 34 9.08 15.86 -2.60
CA LEU A 34 10.08 14.86 -2.96
C LEU A 34 11.34 14.98 -2.10
N SER A 35 11.86 13.83 -1.69
CA SER A 35 13.23 13.70 -1.18
C SER A 35 14.25 13.76 -2.34
N ALA A 36 15.51 14.10 -2.04
CA ALA A 36 16.53 14.38 -3.07
C ALA A 36 16.82 13.22 -4.04
N ASN A 37 16.61 11.97 -3.61
CA ASN A 37 16.89 10.76 -4.39
C ASN A 37 15.62 10.18 -5.06
N MET A 38 14.56 10.97 -5.18
CA MET A 38 13.29 10.56 -5.75
C MET A 38 12.85 11.56 -6.82
N THR A 39 12.33 11.04 -7.93
CA THR A 39 11.83 11.85 -9.04
C THR A 39 10.51 11.29 -9.54
N ILE A 40 9.62 12.16 -9.99
CA ILE A 40 8.39 11.76 -10.67
C ILE A 40 8.42 12.32 -12.08
N SER A 41 8.27 11.44 -13.06
CA SER A 41 8.23 11.82 -14.46
C SER A 41 7.13 11.03 -15.16
N SER A 42 6.24 11.73 -15.85
CA SER A 42 5.10 11.11 -16.56
C SER A 42 4.28 10.17 -15.67
N GLY A 43 4.18 10.50 -14.38
CA GLY A 43 3.42 9.74 -13.40
C GLY A 43 4.12 8.56 -12.75
N VAL A 44 5.32 8.23 -13.22
CA VAL A 44 6.15 7.18 -12.65
C VAL A 44 7.06 7.78 -11.60
N LEU A 45 6.91 7.33 -10.36
CA LEU A 45 7.86 7.61 -9.30
C LEU A 45 9.07 6.69 -9.45
N ASN A 46 10.21 7.30 -9.73
CA ASN A 46 11.52 6.65 -9.71
C ASN A 46 12.19 6.98 -8.40
N TYR A 47 12.68 5.95 -7.70
CA TYR A 47 13.39 6.16 -6.46
C TYR A 47 14.60 5.24 -6.34
N THR A 48 15.62 5.76 -5.66
CA THR A 48 16.82 5.05 -5.32
C THR A 48 16.91 5.01 -3.80
N ALA A 49 16.71 3.82 -3.22
CA ALA A 49 16.79 3.66 -1.78
C ALA A 49 18.24 3.69 -1.32
N VAL A 50 18.63 4.72 -0.56
CA VAL A 50 20.01 4.93 -0.11
C VAL A 50 20.20 4.47 1.35
N PRO A 51 21.35 3.87 1.70
CA PRO A 51 21.68 3.42 3.06
C PRO A 51 21.35 4.42 4.18
N ARG A 52 20.57 3.98 5.17
CA ARG A 52 20.21 4.68 6.42
C ARG A 52 19.71 6.11 6.25
N THR A 53 19.19 6.46 5.08
CA THR A 53 18.67 7.79 4.84
C THR A 53 17.16 7.73 5.01
N PRO A 54 16.58 8.36 6.05
CA PRO A 54 15.13 8.42 6.20
C PRO A 54 14.57 9.32 5.10
N GLU A 55 14.30 8.73 3.95
CA GLU A 55 13.72 9.41 2.79
C GLU A 55 12.22 9.22 2.80
N THR A 56 11.50 10.32 2.66
CA THR A 56 10.05 10.30 2.48
C THR A 56 9.67 11.26 1.40
N SER A 57 9.13 10.72 0.31
CA SER A 57 8.30 11.50 -0.59
C SER A 57 6.85 11.28 -0.22
N PHE A 58 6.08 12.35 -0.13
CA PHE A 58 4.68 12.25 0.28
C PHE A 58 3.77 13.18 -0.50
N LYS A 59 2.50 12.80 -0.55
CA LYS A 59 1.41 13.59 -1.12
C LYS A 59 0.17 13.43 -0.22
N SER A 60 -0.58 14.52 -0.06
CA SER A 60 -1.86 14.47 0.65
C SER A 60 -2.87 13.66 -0.15
N LEU A 61 -3.67 12.84 0.52
CA LEU A 61 -4.80 12.13 -0.06
C LEU A 61 -6.02 13.03 -0.29
N GLY A 62 -6.01 14.29 0.19
CA GLY A 62 -7.18 15.16 0.16
C GLY A 62 -8.35 14.73 1.08
N LEU A 63 -8.22 13.59 1.75
CA LEU A 63 -9.22 12.98 2.64
C LEU A 63 -8.55 12.22 3.78
N THR A 64 -9.34 11.91 4.80
CA THR A 64 -8.98 10.95 5.85
C THR A 64 -9.55 9.58 5.48
N LEU A 65 -8.69 8.56 5.47
CA LEU A 65 -9.12 7.18 5.24
C LEU A 65 -9.95 6.66 6.41
N SER A 66 -10.91 5.80 6.08
CA SER A 66 -11.74 5.07 7.03
C SER A 66 -10.87 4.16 7.89
N ASP A 67 -11.11 4.13 9.20
CA ASP A 67 -10.38 3.20 10.06
C ASP A 67 -10.78 1.74 9.83
N THR A 68 -11.84 1.48 9.06
CA THR A 68 -12.43 0.15 8.89
C THR A 68 -12.20 -0.49 7.53
N LEU A 69 -12.25 0.28 6.44
CA LEU A 69 -12.15 -0.30 5.09
C LEU A 69 -11.63 0.71 4.06
N TRP A 70 -10.51 0.36 3.45
CA TRP A 70 -9.92 1.03 2.29
C TRP A 70 -9.03 0.06 1.53
N TYR A 71 -8.68 0.46 0.31
CA TYR A 71 -7.74 -0.24 -0.54
C TYR A 71 -6.71 0.74 -1.08
N ALA A 72 -5.49 0.25 -1.24
CA ALA A 72 -4.40 0.91 -1.92
C ALA A 72 -3.79 -0.05 -2.94
N ASP A 73 -3.82 0.32 -4.21
CA ASP A 73 -3.31 -0.45 -5.33
C ASP A 73 -2.17 0.32 -5.99
N TRP A 74 -1.09 -0.35 -6.38
CA TRP A 74 -0.02 0.26 -7.16
C TRP A 74 0.64 -0.78 -8.06
N ASP A 75 1.36 -0.31 -9.07
CA ASP A 75 2.27 -1.12 -9.86
C ASP A 75 3.69 -0.91 -9.32
N TYR A 76 4.45 -2.00 -9.21
CA TYR A 76 5.80 -1.97 -8.67
C TYR A 76 6.76 -2.70 -9.61
N THR A 77 7.79 -2.01 -10.07
CA THR A 77 8.84 -2.57 -10.91
C THR A 77 10.18 -2.35 -10.22
N GLU A 78 10.94 -3.42 -10.02
CA GLU A 78 12.32 -3.31 -9.55
C GLU A 78 13.24 -3.31 -10.78
N THR A 79 14.04 -2.27 -10.93
CA THR A 79 14.81 -2.03 -12.17
C THR A 79 16.30 -2.25 -12.00
N ALA A 80 16.82 -2.09 -10.79
CA ALA A 80 18.18 -2.46 -10.44
C ALA A 80 18.31 -2.75 -8.95
N ASP A 81 19.10 -3.76 -8.64
CA ASP A 81 19.40 -4.15 -7.27
C ASP A 81 20.89 -4.43 -7.14
N THR A 82 21.55 -3.75 -6.21
CA THR A 82 22.94 -4.00 -5.84
C THR A 82 23.06 -4.63 -4.46
N ALA A 83 21.97 -5.15 -3.90
CA ALA A 83 21.98 -5.83 -2.62
C ALA A 83 22.91 -7.04 -2.67
N THR A 84 23.77 -7.13 -1.67
CA THR A 84 24.70 -8.23 -1.48
C THR A 84 24.59 -8.83 -0.09
N ASP A 85 23.71 -8.28 0.74
CA ASP A 85 23.40 -8.51 2.15
C ASP A 85 21.87 -8.47 2.39
N ASN A 86 21.43 -8.75 3.63
CA ASN A 86 20.02 -8.66 4.00
C ASN A 86 19.55 -7.21 4.04
N PHE A 87 18.65 -6.89 3.13
CA PHE A 87 18.14 -5.55 2.91
C PHE A 87 16.64 -5.47 3.20
N SER A 88 16.16 -4.32 3.69
CA SER A 88 14.72 -4.06 3.74
C SER A 88 14.44 -2.61 3.49
N TRP A 89 13.37 -2.33 2.74
CA TRP A 89 12.95 -0.97 2.41
C TRP A 89 11.43 -0.84 2.43
N GLY A 90 10.96 0.36 2.76
CA GLY A 90 9.57 0.73 2.54
C GLY A 90 9.34 1.05 1.07
N VAL A 91 8.28 0.49 0.50
CA VAL A 91 7.87 0.79 -0.88
C VAL A 91 6.73 1.79 -0.84
N PHE A 92 5.73 1.49 -0.03
CA PHE A 92 4.48 2.22 0.01
C PHE A 92 4.02 2.35 1.47
N CYS A 93 3.64 3.55 1.88
CA CYS A 93 3.14 3.81 3.23
C CYS A 93 1.90 4.72 3.16
N LEU A 94 0.94 4.48 4.05
CA LEU A 94 -0.16 5.41 4.34
C LEU A 94 0.06 5.95 5.74
N CYS A 95 0.04 7.27 5.91
CA CYS A 95 0.44 7.93 7.16
C CYS A 95 -0.58 8.98 7.60
N ALA A 96 -0.68 9.23 8.91
CA ALA A 96 -1.48 10.31 9.47
C ALA A 96 -0.84 11.70 9.32
N GLY A 97 0.46 11.78 8.99
CA GLY A 97 1.17 13.04 8.83
C GLY A 97 2.23 13.00 7.71
N THR A 98 3.13 13.97 7.73
CA THR A 98 4.18 14.18 6.72
C THR A 98 5.57 13.78 7.19
N GLY A 99 5.70 13.31 8.43
CA GLY A 99 6.98 12.87 8.98
C GLY A 99 7.43 11.53 8.37
N ASN A 100 8.64 11.09 8.70
CA ASN A 100 9.07 9.75 8.31
C ASN A 100 8.19 8.67 8.98
N PRO A 101 7.63 7.69 8.24
CA PRO A 101 6.68 6.70 8.77
C PRO A 101 7.30 5.78 9.83
N ARG A 102 8.62 5.60 9.82
CA ARG A 102 9.31 4.77 10.80
C ARG A 102 9.72 5.53 12.05
N THR A 103 10.14 6.79 11.93
CA THR A 103 10.76 7.53 13.06
C THR A 103 9.88 8.63 13.66
N ALA A 104 8.99 9.26 12.88
CA ALA A 104 8.11 10.30 13.40
C ALA A 104 7.02 9.71 14.30
N THR A 105 6.52 10.46 15.27
CA THR A 105 5.38 10.07 16.11
C THR A 105 4.09 10.28 15.32
N GLN A 106 3.69 9.26 14.56
CA GLN A 106 2.48 9.26 13.74
C GLN A 106 1.98 7.85 13.46
N ASP A 107 0.72 7.75 13.10
CA ASP A 107 0.13 6.51 12.63
C ASP A 107 0.61 6.22 11.21
N ALA A 108 0.94 4.95 10.96
CA ALA A 108 1.42 4.52 9.66
C ALA A 108 1.03 3.07 9.37
N MET A 109 0.76 2.80 8.10
CA MET A 109 0.61 1.46 7.52
C MET A 109 1.62 1.35 6.38
N MET A 110 2.52 0.39 6.45
CA MET A 110 3.67 0.30 5.55
C MET A 110 3.73 -1.05 4.88
N TRP A 111 3.92 -1.05 3.56
CA TRP A 111 4.35 -2.17 2.76
C TRP A 111 5.85 -2.10 2.56
N ARG A 112 6.54 -3.16 2.97
CA ARG A 112 8.00 -3.26 2.91
C ARG A 112 8.39 -4.49 2.12
N VAL A 113 9.47 -4.36 1.38
CA VAL A 113 10.17 -5.51 0.83
C VAL A 113 11.34 -5.81 1.76
N VAL A 114 11.54 -7.08 2.06
CA VAL A 114 12.66 -7.61 2.83
C VAL A 114 13.35 -8.64 1.95
N GLU A 115 14.58 -8.39 1.62
CA GLU A 115 15.41 -9.26 0.82
C GLU A 115 16.42 -9.99 1.70
N ASN A 116 16.64 -11.26 1.41
CA ASN A 116 17.62 -12.11 2.06
C ASN A 116 18.48 -12.84 1.02
N HIS A 117 19.15 -12.08 0.14
CA HIS A 117 20.05 -12.44 -0.98
C HIS A 117 19.52 -13.41 -2.05
N THR A 118 18.68 -14.37 -1.69
CA THR A 118 18.10 -15.37 -2.60
C THR A 118 16.58 -15.25 -2.68
N ASP A 119 15.98 -14.60 -1.67
CA ASP A 119 14.54 -14.54 -1.49
C ASP A 119 14.10 -13.09 -1.22
N TYR A 120 13.04 -12.65 -1.91
CA TYR A 120 12.30 -11.45 -1.54
C TYR A 120 11.07 -11.83 -0.73
N ARG A 121 10.82 -11.13 0.36
CA ARG A 121 9.65 -11.27 1.23
C ARG A 121 8.94 -9.93 1.32
N ILE A 122 7.62 -9.99 1.51
CA ILE A 122 6.83 -8.80 1.80
C ILE A 122 6.46 -8.77 3.27
N LEU A 123 6.64 -7.58 3.85
CA LEU A 123 6.29 -7.28 5.22
C LEU A 123 5.24 -6.16 5.24
N ILE A 124 4.15 -6.36 5.98
CA ILE A 124 3.19 -5.29 6.29
C ILE A 124 3.32 -4.93 7.75
N THR A 125 3.58 -3.66 8.02
CA THR A 125 3.75 -3.15 9.38
C THR A 125 2.78 -2.02 9.63
N GLY A 126 2.24 -1.96 10.85
CA GLY A 126 1.45 -0.84 11.30
C GLY A 126 2.02 -0.20 12.54
N ARG A 127 1.67 1.06 12.77
CA ARG A 127 2.08 1.83 13.94
C ARG A 127 0.99 2.81 14.34
N ASP A 128 0.83 3.03 15.64
CA ASP A 128 -0.17 3.88 16.29
C ASP A 128 0.42 5.18 16.87
N GLY A 129 1.45 5.72 16.22
CA GLY A 129 2.15 6.91 16.69
C GLY A 129 3.06 6.69 17.90
N SER A 130 2.78 5.72 18.77
CA SER A 130 3.44 5.52 20.06
C SER A 130 4.73 4.68 19.98
N THR A 131 5.70 5.18 19.23
CA THR A 131 7.10 4.67 19.12
C THR A 131 7.36 3.24 18.62
N ASP A 132 6.47 2.27 18.83
CA ASP A 132 6.70 0.87 18.43
C ASP A 132 5.84 0.45 17.23
N THR A 133 6.47 -0.17 16.24
CA THR A 133 5.79 -0.83 15.13
C THR A 133 5.19 -2.16 15.59
N ASN A 134 3.87 -2.30 15.50
CA ASN A 134 3.22 -3.61 15.49
C ASN A 134 3.50 -4.26 14.13
N SER A 135 4.48 -5.16 14.11
CA SER A 135 4.85 -5.90 12.89
C SER A 135 4.05 -7.19 12.80
N ALA A 136 3.35 -7.41 11.69
CA ALA A 136 2.95 -8.75 11.29
C ALA A 136 3.73 -9.15 10.03
N GLN A 137 4.26 -10.37 10.01
CA GLN A 137 5.09 -10.86 8.92
C GLN A 137 4.26 -11.81 8.04
N SER A 138 4.27 -11.65 6.72
CA SER A 138 4.03 -12.77 5.81
C SER A 138 5.32 -13.23 5.19
N SER A 139 5.43 -14.53 4.99
CA SER A 139 6.40 -15.13 4.09
C SER A 139 5.74 -15.44 2.76
N ASP A 140 6.29 -14.95 1.65
CA ASP A 140 6.63 -15.86 0.56
C ASP A 140 7.70 -15.29 -0.36
N ILE A 141 8.42 -16.20 -1.02
CA ILE A 141 9.55 -15.94 -1.91
C ILE A 141 9.00 -15.36 -3.22
N LEU A 142 9.08 -14.05 -3.39
CA LEU A 142 8.86 -13.45 -4.70
C LEU A 142 10.10 -13.73 -5.54
N GLN A 143 9.99 -14.65 -6.49
CA GLN A 143 10.99 -14.73 -7.56
C GLN A 143 11.08 -13.36 -8.26
N SER A 144 12.21 -13.10 -8.92
CA SER A 144 12.61 -11.85 -9.58
C SER A 144 11.71 -11.45 -10.77
N ALA A 145 10.40 -11.38 -10.56
CA ALA A 145 9.46 -10.81 -11.51
C ALA A 145 9.74 -9.30 -11.58
N SER A 146 10.06 -8.83 -12.79
CA SER A 146 10.43 -7.44 -13.05
C SER A 146 9.29 -6.46 -12.75
N LYS A 147 8.03 -6.89 -12.84
CA LYS A 147 6.85 -6.08 -12.53
C LYS A 147 5.85 -6.87 -11.70
N ARG A 148 5.27 -6.21 -10.70
CA ARG A 148 4.31 -6.75 -9.73
C ARG A 148 3.15 -5.78 -9.60
N PHE A 149 2.00 -6.28 -9.16
CA PHE A 149 0.80 -5.49 -8.95
C PHE A 149 0.30 -5.65 -7.52
N PRO A 150 0.87 -4.95 -6.54
CA PRO A 150 0.42 -5.09 -5.16
C PRO A 150 -0.93 -4.44 -4.86
N ARG A 151 -1.52 -4.88 -3.74
CA ARG A 151 -2.67 -4.30 -3.06
C ARG A 151 -2.45 -4.37 -1.55
N LEU A 152 -2.64 -3.25 -0.86
CA LEU A 152 -2.79 -3.19 0.58
C LEU A 152 -4.25 -2.85 0.90
N LYS A 153 -4.85 -3.59 1.84
CA LYS A 153 -6.26 -3.45 2.20
C LYS A 153 -6.40 -3.33 3.71
N ARG A 154 -7.22 -2.40 4.20
CA ARG A 154 -7.77 -2.48 5.56
C ARG A 154 -8.96 -3.44 5.57
N THR A 155 -8.98 -4.37 6.50
CA THR A 155 -10.04 -5.39 6.63
C THR A 155 -10.93 -5.16 7.84
N SER A 156 -10.46 -4.45 8.86
CA SER A 156 -11.22 -4.04 10.04
C SER A 156 -10.56 -2.86 10.76
N SER A 157 -11.17 -2.39 11.86
CA SER A 157 -10.57 -1.36 12.72
C SER A 157 -9.22 -1.76 13.30
N THR A 158 -8.89 -3.05 13.34
CA THR A 158 -7.58 -3.51 13.83
C THR A 158 -6.81 -4.31 12.79
N GLY A 159 -7.39 -4.56 11.60
CA GLY A 159 -6.94 -5.53 10.61
C GLY A 159 -6.56 -4.93 9.26
N ALA A 160 -5.49 -5.48 8.67
CA ALA A 160 -5.09 -5.22 7.29
C ALA A 160 -4.76 -6.54 6.56
N ALA A 161 -4.53 -6.47 5.26
CA ALA A 161 -4.12 -7.59 4.42
C ALA A 161 -3.30 -7.08 3.21
N GLY A 162 -2.38 -7.90 2.72
CA GLY A 162 -1.60 -7.63 1.53
C GLY A 162 -1.83 -8.67 0.45
N GLN A 163 -1.87 -8.24 -0.80
CA GLN A 163 -2.02 -9.16 -1.93
C GLN A 163 -1.08 -8.73 -3.04
N ILE A 164 -0.61 -9.70 -3.83
CA ILE A 164 0.27 -9.45 -4.96
C ILE A 164 -0.28 -10.22 -6.14
N PHE A 165 -0.48 -9.52 -7.25
CA PHE A 165 -1.05 -10.09 -8.46
C PHE A 165 -0.01 -10.14 -9.58
N SER A 166 -0.20 -11.08 -10.52
CA SER A 166 0.63 -11.24 -11.72
C SER A 166 0.19 -10.34 -12.87
N ASP A 167 -1.00 -9.74 -12.75
CA ASP A 167 -1.63 -8.94 -13.78
C ASP A 167 -2.13 -7.58 -13.25
N SER A 168 -2.15 -6.59 -14.13
CA SER A 168 -2.59 -5.22 -13.81
C SER A 168 -4.07 -5.10 -13.45
N ALA A 169 -4.90 -6.07 -13.87
CA ALA A 169 -6.30 -6.14 -13.49
C ALA A 169 -6.49 -6.72 -12.07
N ARG A 170 -5.42 -7.21 -11.43
CA ARG A 170 -5.41 -7.78 -10.07
C ARG A 170 -6.42 -8.93 -9.94
N THR A 171 -6.37 -9.84 -10.91
CA THR A 171 -7.29 -11.00 -10.98
C THR A 171 -6.64 -12.32 -10.62
N SER A 172 -5.32 -12.43 -10.82
CA SER A 172 -4.53 -13.64 -10.59
C SER A 172 -3.51 -13.37 -9.48
N GLU A 173 -3.82 -13.81 -8.26
CA GLU A 173 -2.90 -13.71 -7.13
C GLU A 173 -1.65 -14.56 -7.39
N LEU A 174 -0.47 -13.95 -7.35
CA LEU A 174 0.84 -14.64 -7.45
C LEU A 174 1.11 -15.50 -6.22
N VAL A 175 0.65 -15.03 -5.06
CA VAL A 175 0.85 -15.67 -3.77
C VAL A 175 -0.50 -15.72 -3.08
N THR A 176 -1.09 -16.91 -3.06
CA THR A 176 -2.35 -17.14 -2.34
C THR A 176 -2.06 -17.12 -0.85
N GLY A 177 -2.72 -16.26 -0.06
CA GLY A 177 -2.69 -16.35 1.40
C GLY A 177 -1.81 -15.35 2.17
N VAL A 178 -1.35 -14.26 1.54
CA VAL A 178 -0.67 -13.15 2.25
C VAL A 178 -1.69 -12.24 2.97
N THR A 179 -2.71 -12.81 3.61
CA THR A 179 -3.51 -12.05 4.59
C THR A 179 -2.63 -11.86 5.83
N VAL A 180 -1.76 -10.83 5.79
CA VAL A 180 -1.07 -10.33 6.98
C VAL A 180 -2.08 -9.57 7.82
N THR A 181 -2.83 -10.31 8.62
CA THR A 181 -3.67 -9.71 9.64
C THR A 181 -2.77 -9.23 10.77
N ILE A 182 -2.58 -7.92 10.85
CA ILE A 182 -2.21 -7.30 12.12
C ILE A 182 -3.51 -7.27 12.92
N ASP A 183 -3.56 -7.77 14.15
CA ASP A 183 -4.80 -7.80 14.96
C ASP A 183 -4.87 -6.66 16.00
N SER A 184 -3.87 -5.77 15.98
CA SER A 184 -3.73 -4.61 16.87
C SER A 184 -3.27 -3.35 16.10
N LEU A 185 -3.94 -3.03 15.00
CA LEU A 185 -3.75 -1.74 14.33
C LEU A 185 -4.59 -0.65 14.95
N ASP A 186 -3.97 0.19 15.78
CA ASP A 186 -4.55 1.47 16.16
C ASP A 186 -4.13 2.60 15.21
N ALA A 187 -3.50 2.26 14.07
CA ALA A 187 -3.23 3.21 13.01
C ALA A 187 -4.54 3.77 12.45
N GLN A 188 -4.83 5.02 12.77
CA GLN A 188 -6.03 5.77 12.45
C GLN A 188 -5.67 7.03 11.65
N SER A 189 -6.71 7.72 11.15
CA SER A 189 -6.58 9.07 10.60
C SER A 189 -5.53 9.22 9.48
N LEU A 190 -5.37 8.17 8.66
CA LEU A 190 -4.39 8.18 7.57
C LEU A 190 -4.83 9.18 6.49
N THR A 191 -3.94 10.11 6.14
CA THR A 191 -4.25 11.28 5.29
C THR A 191 -3.21 11.51 4.20
N HIS A 192 -2.11 10.76 4.19
CA HIS A 192 -1.01 10.92 3.26
C HIS A 192 -0.59 9.57 2.68
N ILE A 193 -0.29 9.58 1.39
CA ILE A 193 0.51 8.54 0.75
C ILE A 193 1.98 8.94 0.88
N HIS A 194 2.81 7.97 1.23
CA HIS A 194 4.25 8.08 1.37
C HIS A 194 4.91 6.98 0.55
N HIS A 195 6.03 7.34 -0.07
CA HIS A 195 7.00 6.39 -0.58
C HIS A 195 8.26 6.56 0.25
N ALA A 196 8.68 5.49 0.92
CA ALA A 196 9.60 5.60 2.05
C ALA A 196 10.77 4.62 1.92
N SER A 197 11.85 5.03 1.28
CA SER A 197 13.10 4.27 1.21
C SER A 197 13.94 4.45 2.48
N ASP A 198 13.43 4.02 3.63
CA ASP A 198 14.30 3.77 4.78
C ASP A 198 14.90 2.37 4.67
N THR A 199 16.22 2.32 4.61
CA THR A 199 17.00 1.11 4.38
C THR A 199 17.73 0.68 5.64
N THR A 200 17.77 -0.62 5.91
CA THR A 200 18.43 -1.16 7.13
C THR A 200 19.93 -1.41 6.98
N SER A 201 20.48 -1.29 5.76
CA SER A 201 21.86 -1.64 5.40
C SER A 201 22.72 -0.42 5.07
N ASN A 202 24.03 -0.61 5.03
CA ASN A 202 25.03 0.46 4.94
C ASN A 202 25.58 0.68 3.52
N SER A 203 25.33 -0.24 2.59
CA SER A 203 26.05 -0.31 1.31
C SER A 203 25.18 -0.67 0.11
N GLU A 204 23.87 -0.77 0.30
CA GLU A 204 22.96 -1.36 -0.69
C GLU A 204 22.05 -0.31 -1.28
N THR A 205 21.79 -0.44 -2.58
CA THR A 205 20.96 0.48 -3.32
C THR A 205 19.98 -0.31 -4.17
N VAL A 206 18.69 -0.02 -3.99
CA VAL A 206 17.62 -0.54 -4.84
C VAL A 206 17.04 0.60 -5.64
N THR A 207 16.92 0.41 -6.95
CA THR A 207 16.19 1.30 -7.83
C THR A 207 14.89 0.63 -8.25
N ALA A 208 13.79 1.35 -8.05
CA ALA A 208 12.48 0.87 -8.40
C ALA A 208 11.58 1.98 -8.93
N GLU A 209 10.55 1.55 -9.63
CA GLU A 209 9.50 2.37 -10.21
C GLU A 209 8.16 2.03 -9.55
N MET A 210 7.40 3.07 -9.23
CA MET A 210 6.02 2.95 -8.81
C MET A 210 5.13 3.75 -9.74
N ASP A 211 4.03 3.13 -10.17
CA ASP A 211 3.10 3.69 -11.14
C ASP A 211 1.67 3.27 -10.78
N ASN A 212 0.66 3.93 -11.37
CA ASN A 212 -0.77 3.64 -11.22
C ASN A 212 -1.23 3.52 -9.76
N SER A 213 -0.64 4.33 -8.86
CA SER A 213 -0.98 4.33 -7.44
C SER A 213 -2.39 4.89 -7.21
N LYS A 214 -3.25 4.12 -6.55
CA LYS A 214 -4.65 4.45 -6.28
C LYS A 214 -4.98 4.12 -4.84
N VAL A 215 -5.60 5.06 -4.12
CA VAL A 215 -6.02 4.88 -2.73
C VAL A 215 -7.48 5.31 -2.60
N PHE A 216 -8.31 4.51 -1.94
CA PHE A 216 -9.72 4.83 -1.78
C PHE A 216 -10.34 4.20 -0.55
N ASN A 217 -11.28 4.93 0.05
CA ASN A 217 -12.22 4.37 1.00
C ASN A 217 -13.15 3.40 0.29
N ALA A 218 -13.40 2.26 0.93
CA ALA A 218 -14.42 1.34 0.48
C ALA A 218 -15.56 1.29 1.48
N VAL A 219 -16.75 1.00 0.97
CA VAL A 219 -17.93 0.73 1.80
C VAL A 219 -17.99 -0.77 2.00
N ALA A 220 -18.14 -1.22 3.25
CA ALA A 220 -18.39 -2.64 3.51
C ALA A 220 -19.69 -3.07 2.79
N PRO A 221 -19.70 -4.22 2.12
CA PRO A 221 -20.90 -4.73 1.46
C PRO A 221 -22.05 -4.99 2.43
#